data_AF-A0A1H7T3T5-F1
#
_entry.id   AF-A0A1H7T3T5-F1
#
_cell.length_a   1.000
_cell.length_b   1.000
_cell.length_c   1.000
_cell.angle_alpha   90.00
_cell.angle_beta   90.00
_cell.angle_gamma   90.00
#
_symmetry.space_group_name_H-M   'P 1'
#
loop_
_entity.id
_entity.type
_entity.pdbx_description
1 polymer ?
#
loop_
_entity_poly.entity_id
_entity_poly.type
_entity_poly.pdbx_seq_one_letter_code
_entity_poly.pdbx_strand_id
1 'polypeptide(L)'
;GLNNVYAYGRTDANGIPLVKAHTVGLNTLDNTAFLVHDPQGTPIALRTPDGQVHYYTQDGLGSVTHLTNQNGATTGTYSYDPWGVTTPGQNAAEVTRFNPYGYAGGIDDPNSTLVHFGQRWYDPATGRFTQPDSLETLADPTRANRYEYAASNPINYVDPTGLSTCDFFDDTSALLLAGSAGAFGIAYYFPLVAPTAFGVGVVTGILGAGVAAGVELLCD
;
A
#
# COMPACT_ATOMS: atom_id res chain seq x y z
N GLY A 1 17.38 21.12 5.39
CA GLY A 1 15.99 21.02 4.92
C GLY A 1 15.06 21.64 5.93
N LEU A 2 13.78 21.74 5.60
CA LEU A 2 12.74 21.99 6.60
C LEU A 2 12.72 20.81 7.59
N ASN A 3 12.39 21.06 8.86
CA ASN A 3 12.14 19.98 9.80
C ASN A 3 10.83 19.28 9.42
N ASN A 4 10.84 17.95 9.39
CA ASN A 4 9.64 17.14 9.20
C ASN A 4 9.44 16.31 10.46
N VAL A 5 8.28 16.46 11.09
CA VAL A 5 7.93 15.79 12.34
C VAL A 5 6.65 14.99 12.14
N TYR A 6 6.74 13.70 12.40
CA TYR A 6 5.62 12.77 12.29
C TYR A 6 5.09 12.40 13.68
N ALA A 7 3.78 12.53 13.87
CA ALA A 7 3.09 11.99 15.03
C ALA A 7 2.34 10.72 14.64
N TYR A 8 2.63 9.62 15.32
CA TYR A 8 2.03 8.32 15.05
C TYR A 8 0.80 8.07 15.93
N GLY A 9 -0.16 7.33 15.38
CA GLY A 9 -1.43 6.99 16.02
C GLY A 9 -1.55 5.50 16.30
N ARG A 10 -2.72 4.94 15.96
CA ARG A 10 -2.97 3.50 16.01
C ARG A 10 -2.08 2.75 15.01
N THR A 11 -1.99 1.45 15.18
CA THR A 11 -1.36 0.56 14.20
C THR A 11 -2.37 0.09 13.16
N ASP A 12 -1.86 -0.30 11.99
CA ASP A 12 -2.60 -1.03 10.96
C ASP A 12 -2.77 -2.53 11.34
N ALA A 13 -3.32 -3.32 10.41
CA ALA A 13 -3.49 -4.76 10.58
C ALA A 13 -2.17 -5.53 10.76
N ASN A 14 -1.05 -4.96 10.28
CA ASN A 14 0.29 -5.54 10.35
C ASN A 14 1.09 -5.04 11.58
N GLY A 15 0.48 -4.25 12.46
CA GLY A 15 1.14 -3.69 13.64
C GLY A 15 2.04 -2.47 13.34
N ILE A 16 2.00 -1.91 12.13
CA ILE A 16 2.79 -0.74 11.75
C ILE A 16 2.07 0.54 12.22
N PRO A 17 2.74 1.43 12.98
CA PRO A 17 2.15 2.69 13.42
C PRO A 17 1.80 3.60 12.23
N LEU A 18 0.56 4.09 12.19
CA LEU A 18 0.09 4.99 11.15
C LEU A 18 0.41 6.45 11.49
N VAL A 19 0.82 7.23 10.49
CA VAL A 19 1.09 8.67 10.65
C VAL A 19 -0.24 9.38 10.86
N LYS A 20 -0.51 9.90 12.05
CA LYS A 20 -1.74 10.67 12.34
C LYS A 20 -1.60 12.15 11.96
N ALA A 21 -0.40 12.70 12.07
CA ALA A 21 -0.12 14.08 11.71
C ALA A 21 1.31 14.25 11.20
N HIS A 22 1.47 15.20 10.28
CA HIS A 22 2.75 15.58 9.70
C HIS A 22 2.92 17.09 9.81
N THR A 23 3.94 17.53 10.52
CA THR A 23 4.31 18.94 10.69
C THR A 23 5.55 19.24 9.86
N VAL A 24 5.43 20.23 8.97
CA VAL A 24 6.53 20.69 8.12
C VAL A 24 7.06 22.03 8.67
N GLY A 25 8.36 22.26 8.64
CA GLY A 25 8.95 23.56 9.03
C GLY A 25 9.14 23.79 10.54
N LEU A 26 9.43 25.04 10.91
CA LEU A 26 9.95 25.40 12.25
C LEU A 26 8.86 25.74 13.29
N ASN A 27 7.62 26.05 12.87
CA ASN A 27 6.54 26.45 13.77
C ASN A 27 5.45 25.37 13.83
N THR A 28 5.11 24.95 15.05
CA THR A 28 4.46 23.65 15.33
C THR A 28 2.93 23.61 15.22
N LEU A 29 2.24 24.77 15.17
CA LEU A 29 0.76 24.79 15.19
C LEU A 29 0.13 25.16 13.85
N ASP A 30 0.76 26.01 13.04
CA ASP A 30 0.17 26.52 11.80
C ASP A 30 0.56 25.72 10.55
N ASN A 31 1.42 24.70 10.69
CA ASN A 31 1.93 23.93 9.55
C ASN A 31 1.80 22.41 9.72
N THR A 32 0.78 21.98 10.47
CA THR A 32 0.48 20.58 10.74
C THR A 32 -0.70 20.11 9.90
N ALA A 33 -0.47 19.09 9.09
CA ALA A 33 -1.54 18.37 8.40
C ALA A 33 -1.94 17.11 9.19
N PHE A 34 -3.20 16.71 9.07
CA PHE A 34 -3.76 15.53 9.73
C PHE A 34 -4.16 14.49 8.69
N LEU A 35 -3.89 13.22 8.99
CA LEU A 35 -4.19 12.11 8.11
C LEU A 35 -5.32 11.27 8.68
N VAL A 36 -6.14 10.76 7.78
CA VAL A 36 -7.27 9.87 8.07
C VAL A 36 -7.05 8.59 7.31
N HIS A 37 -7.23 7.46 8.00
CA HIS A 37 -7.08 6.12 7.45
C HIS A 37 -8.35 5.32 7.68
N ASP A 38 -8.62 4.36 6.79
CA ASP A 38 -9.62 3.32 7.00
C ASP A 38 -9.21 2.35 8.13
N PRO A 39 -10.09 1.49 8.65
CA PRO A 39 -9.74 0.56 9.73
C PRO A 39 -8.50 -0.30 9.46
N GLN A 40 -8.24 -0.64 8.19
CA GLN A 40 -7.11 -1.46 7.73
C GLN A 40 -5.78 -0.70 7.76
N GLY A 41 -5.81 0.63 7.71
CA GLY A 41 -4.63 1.49 7.74
C GLY A 41 -4.31 2.18 6.41
N THR A 42 -5.16 2.04 5.41
CA THR A 42 -5.04 2.72 4.11
C THR A 42 -5.34 4.22 4.28
N PRO A 43 -4.48 5.13 3.80
CA PRO A 43 -4.76 6.57 3.88
C PRO A 43 -5.92 6.94 2.95
N ILE A 44 -6.95 7.60 3.50
CA ILE A 44 -8.14 8.03 2.75
C ILE A 44 -8.23 9.54 2.58
N ALA A 45 -7.72 10.32 3.54
CA ALA A 45 -7.72 11.77 3.45
C ALA A 45 -6.56 12.44 4.18
N LEU A 46 -6.17 13.60 3.64
CA LEU A 46 -5.20 14.54 4.20
C LEU A 46 -5.90 15.87 4.42
N ARG A 47 -5.90 16.37 5.66
CA ARG A 47 -6.39 17.71 5.98
C ARG A 47 -5.21 18.64 6.22
N THR A 48 -5.03 19.62 5.35
CA THR A 48 -3.95 20.61 5.42
C THR A 48 -4.22 21.67 6.50
N PRO A 49 -3.20 22.47 6.90
CA PRO A 49 -3.34 23.43 8.00
C PRO A 49 -4.39 24.52 7.75
N ASP A 50 -4.63 24.88 6.49
CA ASP A 50 -5.67 25.82 6.06
C ASP A 50 -7.10 25.22 6.09
N GLY A 51 -7.24 23.97 6.54
CA GLY A 51 -8.51 23.28 6.69
C GLY A 51 -9.02 22.62 5.40
N GLN A 52 -8.28 22.69 4.29
CA GLN A 52 -8.64 21.97 3.07
C GLN A 52 -8.47 20.47 3.26
N VAL A 53 -9.35 19.69 2.61
CA VAL A 53 -9.31 18.22 2.65
C VAL A 53 -9.01 17.71 1.25
N HIS A 54 -8.03 16.82 1.19
CA HIS A 54 -7.60 16.13 0.00
C HIS A 54 -7.79 14.64 0.18
N TYR A 55 -8.24 13.95 -0.85
CA TYR A 55 -8.51 12.51 -0.85
C TYR A 55 -7.42 11.80 -1.62
N TYR A 56 -6.96 10.69 -1.05
CA TYR A 56 -5.96 9.84 -1.66
C TYR A 56 -6.57 9.00 -2.78
N THR A 57 -5.82 8.83 -3.86
CA THR A 57 -6.06 7.82 -4.87
C THR A 57 -4.79 7.00 -5.01
N GLN A 58 -4.93 5.68 -4.94
CA GLN A 58 -3.80 4.75 -4.96
C GLN A 58 -3.90 3.79 -6.15
N ASP A 59 -2.75 3.27 -6.58
CA ASP A 59 -2.71 2.13 -7.49
C ASP A 59 -2.93 0.81 -6.73
N GLY A 60 -2.83 -0.32 -7.45
CA GLY A 60 -3.02 -1.63 -6.86
C GLY A 60 -2.06 -1.90 -5.69
N LEU A 61 -0.77 -1.59 -5.86
CA LEU A 61 0.22 -1.80 -4.81
C LEU A 61 0.05 -0.87 -3.60
N GLY A 62 -0.92 0.04 -3.63
CA GLY A 62 -1.14 1.04 -2.59
C GLY A 62 -0.28 2.30 -2.76
N SER A 63 0.41 2.47 -3.90
CA SER A 63 1.17 3.68 -4.18
C SER A 63 0.24 4.86 -4.40
N VAL A 64 0.51 5.98 -3.74
CA VAL A 64 -0.30 7.20 -3.93
C VAL A 64 -0.08 7.72 -5.35
N THR A 65 -1.11 7.78 -6.18
CA THR A 65 -1.00 8.33 -7.55
C THR A 65 -1.52 9.75 -7.66
N HIS A 66 -2.56 10.09 -6.89
CA HIS A 66 -3.17 11.41 -6.93
C HIS A 66 -3.70 11.85 -5.56
N LEU A 67 -3.75 13.17 -5.39
CA LEU A 67 -4.54 13.83 -4.36
C LEU A 67 -5.61 14.67 -5.04
N THR A 68 -6.86 14.55 -4.61
CA THR A 68 -7.99 15.32 -5.16
C THR A 68 -8.68 16.13 -4.07
N ASN A 69 -9.15 17.34 -4.38
CA ASN A 69 -9.89 18.15 -3.42
C ASN A 69 -11.39 17.86 -3.44
N GLN A 70 -12.15 18.55 -2.59
CA GLN A 70 -13.61 18.42 -2.47
C GLN A 70 -14.40 18.71 -3.75
N ASN A 71 -13.82 19.43 -4.71
CA ASN A 71 -14.42 19.72 -6.01
C ASN A 71 -14.05 18.66 -7.07
N GLY A 72 -13.31 17.61 -6.69
CA GLY A 72 -12.82 16.58 -7.61
C GLY A 72 -11.61 17.02 -8.46
N ALA A 73 -11.02 18.18 -8.17
CA ALA A 73 -9.84 18.65 -8.89
C ALA A 73 -8.57 17.99 -8.34
N THR A 74 -7.70 17.50 -9.22
CA THR A 74 -6.38 16.99 -8.87
C THR A 74 -5.49 18.10 -8.33
N THR A 75 -5.00 17.93 -7.11
CA THR A 75 -4.13 18.87 -6.39
C THR A 75 -2.71 18.34 -6.20
N GLY A 76 -2.47 17.06 -6.46
CA GLY A 76 -1.14 16.45 -6.47
C GLY A 76 -1.15 15.22 -7.37
N THR A 77 -0.03 14.97 -8.05
CA THR A 77 0.15 13.84 -8.95
C THR A 77 1.49 13.20 -8.66
N TYR A 78 1.50 11.87 -8.71
CA TYR A 78 2.66 11.05 -8.41
C TYR A 78 2.76 9.98 -9.49
N SER A 79 3.98 9.66 -9.88
CA SER A 79 4.26 8.57 -10.81
C SER A 79 5.56 7.90 -10.41
N TYR A 80 5.57 6.58 -10.50
CA TYR A 80 6.66 5.73 -10.09
C TYR A 80 7.05 4.82 -11.25
N ASP A 81 8.33 4.51 -11.33
CA ASP A 81 8.76 3.30 -12.04
C ASP A 81 8.42 2.05 -11.19
N PRO A 82 8.63 0.83 -11.73
CA PRO A 82 8.35 -0.40 -10.99
C PRO A 82 9.11 -0.56 -9.66
N TRP A 83 10.17 0.22 -9.43
CA TRP A 83 10.97 0.16 -8.20
C TRP A 83 10.70 1.35 -7.28
N GLY A 84 9.70 2.19 -7.59
CA GLY A 84 9.34 3.33 -6.76
C GLY A 84 10.13 4.61 -7.02
N VAL A 85 10.96 4.67 -8.06
CA VAL A 85 11.65 5.92 -8.42
C VAL A 85 10.62 6.90 -8.94
N THR A 86 10.54 8.08 -8.31
CA THR A 86 9.60 9.12 -8.70
C THR A 86 10.08 9.93 -9.90
N THR A 87 9.17 10.32 -10.77
CA THR A 87 9.48 11.25 -11.86
C THR A 87 9.71 12.66 -11.29
N PRO A 88 10.86 13.31 -11.56
CA PRO A 88 11.14 14.66 -11.07
C PRO A 88 10.06 15.66 -11.47
N GLY A 89 9.64 16.51 -10.53
CA GLY A 89 8.72 17.63 -10.79
C GLY A 89 7.21 17.32 -10.71
N GLN A 90 6.81 16.05 -10.58
CA GLN A 90 5.40 15.69 -10.39
C GLN A 90 4.86 16.12 -9.01
N ASN A 91 5.73 16.17 -8.00
CA ASN A 91 5.35 16.45 -6.61
C ASN A 91 5.51 17.94 -6.24
N ALA A 92 5.38 18.87 -7.19
CA ALA A 92 5.67 20.30 -6.96
C ALA A 92 4.51 21.10 -6.33
N ALA A 93 3.31 20.51 -6.22
CA ALA A 93 2.15 21.20 -5.66
C ALA A 93 2.28 21.35 -4.13
N GLU A 94 1.85 22.47 -3.57
CA GLU A 94 2.04 22.77 -2.14
C GLU A 94 1.49 21.69 -1.19
N VAL A 95 0.39 21.01 -1.57
CA VAL A 95 -0.19 19.94 -0.76
C VAL A 95 0.74 18.73 -0.60
N THR A 96 1.57 18.42 -1.60
CA THR A 96 2.39 17.20 -1.62
C THR A 96 3.45 17.22 -0.52
N ARG A 97 3.90 18.39 -0.09
CA ARG A 97 4.86 18.54 1.01
C ARG A 97 4.32 18.01 2.34
N PHE A 98 2.99 18.00 2.50
CA PHE A 98 2.33 17.50 3.70
C PHE A 98 2.03 16.01 3.62
N ASN A 99 2.08 15.42 2.42
CA ASN A 99 1.83 14.00 2.23
C ASN A 99 3.09 13.19 2.60
N PRO A 100 3.05 12.33 3.63
CA PRO A 100 4.13 11.41 3.93
C PRO A 100 4.13 10.16 3.05
N TYR A 101 2.99 9.77 2.49
CA TYR A 101 2.81 8.47 1.84
C TYR A 101 3.11 8.54 0.34
N GLY A 102 3.92 7.60 -0.14
CA GLY A 102 4.35 7.53 -1.52
C GLY A 102 4.20 6.15 -2.11
N TYR A 103 5.32 5.58 -2.54
CA TYR A 103 5.39 4.30 -3.23
C TYR A 103 4.93 3.14 -2.34
N ALA A 104 4.01 2.31 -2.85
CA ALA A 104 3.47 1.12 -2.20
C ALA A 104 3.02 1.34 -0.73
N GLY A 105 2.49 2.53 -0.41
CA GLY A 105 2.07 2.91 0.94
C GLY A 105 3.20 3.22 1.93
N GLY A 106 4.46 3.20 1.48
CA GLY A 106 5.62 3.58 2.29
C GLY A 106 5.66 5.08 2.60
N ILE A 107 6.48 5.44 3.60
CA ILE A 107 6.67 6.83 4.01
C ILE A 107 7.93 7.39 3.34
N ASP A 108 7.76 8.36 2.45
CA ASP A 108 8.89 9.00 1.76
C ASP A 108 9.69 9.89 2.73
N ASP A 109 11.02 9.80 2.72
CA ASP A 109 11.86 10.78 3.42
C ASP A 109 12.02 12.06 2.57
N PRO A 110 11.51 13.21 3.02
CA PRO A 110 11.58 14.46 2.26
C PRO A 110 13.00 15.02 2.10
N ASN A 111 13.99 14.49 2.84
CA ASN A 111 15.39 14.92 2.74
C ASN A 111 16.27 13.97 1.91
N SER A 112 15.74 12.83 1.47
CA SER A 112 16.47 11.85 0.65
C SER A 112 15.54 11.27 -0.42
N THR A 113 15.96 10.17 -1.04
CA THR A 113 15.13 9.39 -1.97
C THR A 113 14.63 8.10 -1.34
N LEU A 114 14.84 7.91 -0.04
CA LEU A 114 14.50 6.69 0.67
C LEU A 114 13.02 6.63 1.01
N VAL A 115 12.49 5.41 1.05
CA VAL A 115 11.13 5.10 1.48
C VAL A 115 11.20 4.23 2.72
N HIS A 116 10.46 4.56 3.76
CA HIS A 116 10.40 3.77 4.98
C HIS A 116 9.21 2.79 4.92
N PHE A 117 9.52 1.50 4.99
CA PHE A 117 8.54 0.41 5.09
C PHE A 117 8.71 -0.27 6.44
N GLY A 118 7.71 -0.12 7.32
CA GLY A 118 7.66 -0.73 8.64
C GLY A 118 8.96 -0.59 9.45
N GLN A 119 9.85 -1.58 9.36
CA GLN A 119 11.11 -1.64 10.09
C GLN A 119 12.37 -1.30 9.27
N ARG A 120 12.26 -1.19 7.94
CA ARG A 120 13.42 -1.00 7.04
C ARG A 120 13.27 0.21 6.14
N TRP A 121 14.42 0.80 5.83
CA TRP A 121 14.54 1.83 4.80
C TRP A 121 14.85 1.16 3.47
N TYR A 122 14.04 1.47 2.47
CA TYR A 122 14.17 1.05 1.08
C TYR A 122 14.77 2.18 0.24
N ASP A 123 15.66 1.83 -0.68
CA ASP A 123 16.22 2.72 -1.67
C ASP A 123 15.67 2.37 -3.07
N PRO A 124 14.72 3.16 -3.60
CA PRO A 124 14.19 2.99 -4.94
C PRO A 124 15.26 3.01 -6.04
N ALA A 125 16.35 3.77 -5.86
CA ALA A 125 17.38 3.90 -6.89
C ALA A 125 18.17 2.60 -7.09
N THR A 126 18.27 1.77 -6.06
CA THR A 126 18.93 0.46 -6.12
C THR A 126 17.96 -0.72 -6.13
N GLY A 127 16.67 -0.48 -5.86
CA GLY A 127 15.64 -1.50 -5.81
C GLY A 127 15.77 -2.43 -4.60
N ARG A 128 16.34 -1.95 -3.49
CA ARG A 128 16.72 -2.79 -2.33
C ARG A 128 16.49 -2.10 -1.00
N PHE A 129 16.37 -2.91 0.05
CA PHE A 129 16.51 -2.40 1.41
C PHE A 129 17.94 -1.95 1.69
N THR A 130 18.09 -0.98 2.57
CA THR A 130 19.38 -0.46 3.03
C THR A 130 19.91 -1.22 4.25
N GLN A 131 19.04 -1.96 4.94
CA GLN A 131 19.38 -2.85 6.05
C GLN A 131 19.13 -4.32 5.67
N PRO A 132 19.97 -5.25 6.16
CA PRO A 132 19.69 -6.66 6.01
C PRO A 132 18.46 -7.05 6.83
N ASP A 133 17.67 -7.98 6.30
CA ASP A 133 16.55 -8.60 7.01
C ASP A 133 17.01 -9.24 8.31
N SER A 134 16.27 -9.00 9.40
CA SER A 134 16.55 -9.60 10.71
C SER A 134 15.99 -11.03 10.83
N LEU A 135 15.01 -11.39 10.01
CA LEU A 135 14.45 -12.74 9.94
C LEU A 135 15.43 -13.64 9.17
N GLU A 136 16.40 -14.18 9.92
CA GLU A 136 17.41 -15.08 9.35
C GLU A 136 16.78 -16.40 8.90
N THR A 137 16.78 -16.64 7.58
CA THR A 137 16.42 -17.94 7.01
C THR A 137 17.62 -18.52 6.26
N LEU A 138 18.73 -18.76 6.96
CA LEU A 138 20.00 -19.25 6.37
C LEU A 138 19.88 -20.60 5.64
N ALA A 139 18.81 -21.36 5.92
CA ALA A 139 18.56 -22.66 5.31
C ALA A 139 17.76 -22.60 4.00
N ASP A 140 17.16 -21.44 3.66
CA ASP A 140 16.38 -21.28 2.44
C ASP A 140 17.18 -20.47 1.40
N PRO A 141 17.70 -21.10 0.33
CA PRO A 141 18.46 -20.40 -0.70
C PRO A 141 17.63 -19.36 -1.46
N THR A 142 16.29 -19.46 -1.45
CA THR A 142 15.40 -18.49 -2.10
C THR A 142 15.26 -17.19 -1.31
N ARG A 143 15.60 -17.20 0.00
CA ARG A 143 15.60 -16.03 0.90
C ARG A 143 17.00 -15.63 1.34
N ALA A 144 18.03 -16.07 0.61
CA ALA A 144 19.42 -15.81 0.94
C ALA A 144 19.79 -14.31 0.82
N ASN A 145 19.07 -13.56 -0.01
CA ASN A 145 19.32 -12.14 -0.20
C ASN A 145 18.59 -11.30 0.84
N ARG A 146 19.30 -10.94 1.90
CA ARG A 146 18.75 -10.16 3.03
C ARG A 146 18.38 -8.71 2.70
N TYR A 147 18.71 -8.22 1.51
CA TYR A 147 18.39 -6.85 1.07
C TYR A 147 17.33 -6.82 -0.03
N GLU A 148 16.74 -7.97 -0.35
CA GLU A 148 15.74 -8.09 -1.39
C GLU A 148 14.42 -7.41 -1.01
N TYR A 149 13.87 -6.68 -1.97
CA TYR A 149 12.53 -6.11 -1.89
C TYR A 149 11.61 -6.90 -2.81
N ALA A 150 10.41 -7.22 -2.32
CA ALA A 150 9.31 -7.78 -3.11
C ALA A 150 9.68 -9.01 -3.96
N ALA A 151 10.52 -9.91 -3.43
CA ALA A 151 11.04 -11.09 -4.16
C ALA A 151 11.59 -10.76 -5.57
N SER A 152 12.20 -9.57 -5.73
CA SER A 152 12.67 -9.03 -7.01
C SER A 152 11.59 -8.86 -8.10
N ASN A 153 10.31 -8.86 -7.73
CA ASN A 153 9.16 -8.65 -8.62
C ASN A 153 8.17 -7.62 -8.02
N PRO A 154 8.58 -6.34 -7.95
CA PRO A 154 7.83 -5.26 -7.29
C PRO A 154 6.57 -4.81 -8.04
N ILE A 155 6.30 -5.36 -9.23
CA ILE A 155 5.04 -5.12 -9.96
C ILE A 155 3.89 -5.94 -9.36
N ASN A 156 4.21 -7.11 -8.81
CA ASN A 156 3.22 -8.05 -8.28
C ASN A 156 3.27 -8.16 -6.76
N TYR A 157 4.42 -7.87 -6.15
CA TYR A 157 4.61 -8.00 -4.72
C TYR A 157 5.03 -6.68 -4.06
N VAL A 158 4.75 -6.58 -2.76
CA VAL A 158 5.13 -5.46 -1.89
C VAL A 158 5.64 -6.01 -0.56
N ASP A 159 6.48 -5.29 0.17
CA ASP A 159 6.84 -5.61 1.55
C ASP A 159 6.46 -4.42 2.47
N PRO A 160 5.20 -4.35 2.96
CA PRO A 160 4.72 -3.23 3.77
C PRO A 160 5.37 -3.16 5.16
N THR A 161 5.77 -4.32 5.69
CA THR A 161 6.35 -4.45 7.04
C THR A 161 7.86 -4.18 7.03
N GLY A 162 8.49 -4.26 5.86
CA GLY A 162 9.92 -4.34 5.73
C GLY A 162 10.46 -5.62 6.35
N LEU A 163 9.74 -6.74 6.32
CA LEU A 163 10.18 -8.04 6.84
C LEU A 163 9.63 -9.23 6.04
N SER A 164 8.52 -9.05 5.32
CA SER A 164 7.83 -10.11 4.60
C SER A 164 7.24 -9.59 3.31
N THR A 165 7.45 -10.34 2.23
CA THR A 165 6.86 -10.03 0.94
C THR A 165 5.40 -10.49 0.91
N CYS A 166 4.53 -9.68 0.35
CA CYS A 166 3.10 -9.91 0.22
C CYS A 166 2.65 -9.79 -1.24
N ASP A 167 1.67 -10.59 -1.64
CA ASP A 167 1.06 -10.57 -2.98
C ASP A 167 -0.15 -9.62 -3.03
N PHE A 168 -0.28 -8.92 -4.15
CA PHE A 168 -1.40 -8.03 -4.44
C PHE A 168 -2.65 -8.78 -4.99
N PHE A 169 -2.53 -10.04 -5.43
CA PHE A 169 -3.59 -10.71 -6.19
C PHE A 169 -4.50 -11.71 -5.46
N ASP A 170 -4.35 -11.99 -4.17
CA ASP A 170 -5.12 -13.09 -3.53
C ASP A 170 -6.18 -12.63 -2.53
N ASP A 171 -7.33 -12.19 -3.07
CA ASP A 171 -8.57 -11.98 -2.33
C ASP A 171 -9.42 -13.28 -2.20
N THR A 172 -8.80 -14.48 -2.34
CA THR A 172 -9.56 -15.76 -2.37
C THR A 172 -9.16 -16.83 -1.35
N SER A 173 -8.17 -16.63 -0.49
CA SER A 173 -7.70 -17.69 0.43
C SER A 173 -8.14 -17.57 1.90
N ALA A 174 -9.14 -16.75 2.23
CA ALA A 174 -9.80 -16.78 3.55
C ALA A 174 -10.67 -18.02 3.81
N LEU A 175 -10.69 -19.01 2.90
CA LEU A 175 -11.37 -20.28 3.11
C LEU A 175 -10.58 -21.42 2.45
N LEU A 176 -9.49 -21.91 3.06
CA LEU A 176 -9.03 -23.32 2.92
C LEU A 176 -7.77 -23.72 3.71
N LEU A 177 -7.29 -22.96 4.71
CA LEU A 177 -6.22 -23.44 5.61
C LEU A 177 -6.76 -24.06 6.91
N ALA A 178 -7.72 -24.97 6.75
CA ALA A 178 -7.97 -26.02 7.72
C ALA A 178 -7.97 -27.37 7.01
N GLY A 179 -6.78 -27.91 6.77
CA GLY A 179 -6.60 -29.35 6.56
C GLY A 179 -6.04 -29.78 5.21
N SER A 180 -4.76 -30.17 5.26
CA SER A 180 -4.15 -31.30 4.54
C SER A 180 -4.15 -31.32 3.00
N ALA A 181 -2.93 -31.24 2.45
CA ALA A 181 -2.38 -32.14 1.43
C ALA A 181 -3.35 -32.68 0.36
N GLY A 182 -3.29 -32.10 -0.84
CA GLY A 182 -3.85 -32.72 -2.03
C GLY A 182 -4.04 -31.73 -3.18
N ALA A 183 -3.40 -32.02 -4.31
CA ALA A 183 -3.52 -31.27 -5.56
C ALA A 183 -4.97 -31.15 -6.03
N PHE A 184 -5.44 -29.95 -6.42
CA PHE A 184 -6.64 -29.81 -7.25
C PHE A 184 -6.50 -28.64 -8.23
N GLY A 185 -6.50 -28.97 -9.53
CA GLY A 185 -6.77 -28.01 -10.59
C GLY A 185 -8.24 -27.60 -10.55
N ILE A 186 -8.54 -26.33 -10.83
CA ILE A 186 -9.90 -25.79 -10.72
C ILE A 186 -10.49 -25.66 -12.13
N ALA A 187 -11.46 -26.52 -12.47
CA ALA A 187 -12.24 -26.43 -13.70
C ALA A 187 -13.52 -25.63 -13.43
N TYR A 188 -13.69 -24.49 -14.10
CA TYR A 188 -14.91 -23.67 -14.03
C TYR A 188 -15.97 -24.22 -14.99
N TYR A 189 -17.08 -24.75 -14.45
CA TYR A 189 -18.24 -25.18 -15.24
C TYR A 189 -19.21 -24.01 -15.44
N PHE A 190 -19.23 -23.47 -16.66
CA PHE A 190 -20.22 -22.49 -17.11
C PHE A 190 -21.30 -23.20 -17.94
N PRO A 191 -22.59 -23.02 -17.65
CA PRO A 191 -23.63 -23.64 -18.44
C PRO A 191 -24.53 -22.58 -19.09
N LEU A 192 -24.28 -22.33 -20.37
CA LEU A 192 -25.14 -21.50 -21.20
C LEU A 192 -26.19 -22.40 -21.86
N VAL A 193 -27.44 -22.41 -21.38
CA VAL A 193 -28.52 -23.15 -22.06
C VAL A 193 -29.16 -22.26 -23.13
N ALA A 194 -28.65 -22.34 -24.36
CA ALA A 194 -29.55 -22.42 -25.53
C ALA A 194 -29.89 -23.90 -25.74
N PRO A 195 -31.05 -24.28 -26.31
CA PRO A 195 -31.71 -25.55 -26.04
C PRO A 195 -31.03 -26.74 -26.73
N THR A 196 -29.89 -27.16 -26.19
CA THR A 196 -29.34 -28.52 -26.17
C THR A 196 -28.30 -28.58 -25.03
N ALA A 197 -28.76 -28.94 -23.83
CA ALA A 197 -28.01 -29.52 -22.70
C ALA A 197 -26.78 -28.77 -22.10
N PHE A 198 -27.02 -28.06 -20.98
CA PHE A 198 -26.47 -28.25 -19.61
C PHE A 198 -26.41 -26.89 -18.89
N GLY A 199 -27.01 -26.87 -17.69
CA GLY A 199 -27.43 -25.76 -16.81
C GLY A 199 -27.03 -26.03 -15.36
N VAL A 200 -26.17 -25.24 -14.74
CA VAL A 200 -25.82 -25.17 -13.30
C VAL A 200 -25.65 -23.69 -12.96
N GLY A 201 -26.72 -23.07 -12.48
CA GLY A 201 -26.67 -21.76 -11.85
C GLY A 201 -26.48 -21.89 -10.34
N VAL A 202 -25.77 -20.95 -9.73
CA VAL A 202 -25.91 -20.63 -8.31
C VAL A 202 -26.18 -19.13 -8.20
N VAL A 203 -27.38 -18.79 -7.75
CA VAL A 203 -27.75 -17.44 -7.33
C VAL A 203 -27.75 -17.45 -5.80
N THR A 204 -26.95 -16.59 -5.19
CA THR A 204 -27.15 -16.15 -3.82
C THR A 204 -27.05 -14.64 -3.81
N GLY A 205 -28.19 -13.98 -3.61
CA GLY A 205 -28.27 -12.52 -3.51
C GLY A 205 -27.55 -12.04 -2.26
N ILE A 206 -26.73 -11.00 -2.42
CA ILE A 206 -26.22 -10.20 -1.31
C ILE A 206 -27.11 -8.96 -1.24
N LEU A 207 -27.90 -8.87 -0.17
CA LEU A 207 -28.54 -7.63 0.25
C LEU A 207 -27.45 -6.59 0.50
N GLY A 208 -27.68 -5.35 0.03
CA GLY A 208 -26.73 -4.25 0.06
C GLY A 208 -25.96 -4.12 1.38
N ALA A 209 -24.73 -4.61 1.36
CA ALA A 209 -23.65 -4.15 2.21
C ALA A 209 -22.61 -3.59 1.25
N GLY A 210 -22.24 -2.32 1.42
CA GLY A 210 -21.19 -1.71 0.62
C GLY A 210 -19.95 -2.58 0.73
N VAL A 211 -19.48 -3.08 -0.41
CA VAL A 211 -18.18 -3.73 -0.51
C VAL A 211 -17.16 -2.59 -0.32
N ALA A 212 -16.71 -2.39 0.91
CA ALA A 212 -15.41 -1.79 1.11
C ALA A 212 -14.42 -2.84 0.61
N ALA A 213 -14.02 -2.72 -0.65
CA ALA A 213 -12.90 -3.47 -1.19
C ALA A 213 -11.64 -2.93 -0.49
N GLY A 214 -11.37 -3.45 0.71
CA GLY A 214 -10.03 -3.38 1.28
C GLY A 214 -9.22 -4.45 0.57
N VAL A 215 -8.14 -4.04 -0.08
CA VAL A 215 -7.12 -4.98 -0.57
C VAL A 215 -6.47 -5.61 0.67
N GLU A 216 -6.68 -6.91 0.89
CA GLU A 216 -5.96 -7.66 1.93
C GLU A 216 -4.69 -8.24 1.32
N LEU A 217 -3.53 -7.79 1.79
CA LEU A 217 -2.23 -8.30 1.35
C LEU A 217 -1.90 -9.56 2.17
N LEU A 218 -1.70 -10.69 1.51
CA LEU A 218 -1.23 -11.92 2.15
C LEU A 218 0.29 -11.99 2.08
N CYS A 219 0.93 -12.15 3.24
CA CYS A 219 2.38 -12.12 3.38
C CYS A 219 2.94 -13.50 3.74
N ASP A 220 4.08 -13.86 3.12
CA ASP A 220 4.82 -15.12 3.35
C ASP A 220 5.82 -15.06 4.53
#